data_AF-C3ZWZ8-F1
#
_entry.id   AF-C3ZWZ8-F1
#
_cell.length_a   1.000
_cell.length_b   1.000
_cell.length_c   1.000
_cell.angle_alpha   90.00
_cell.angle_beta   90.00
_cell.angle_gamma   90.00
#
_symmetry.space_group_name_H-M   'P 1'
#
loop_
_entity.id
_entity.type
_entity.pdbx_description
1 polymer ?
#
loop_
_entity_poly.entity_id
_entity_poly.type
_entity_poly.pdbx_seq_one_letter_code
_entity_poly.pdbx_strand_id
1 'polypeptide(L)'
;VFIVAGNVLVFVACFTATSLRTIQNWFLLSLAASDLLVASTIMPFTLVKELLGYWSFGEIWCEGWLALDVLACTASICNLCMISFDRYWSVVDIQYARTRSAKRVGGMIAAVWIISLAVSVPPLIGWRDPSEHMDTYPVCNLRKLPEYVLFSVSASFYIPLVVLIVVYSRILYLTRKQFRK
;
A
#
# COMPACT_ATOMS: atom_id res chain seq x y z
N VAL A 1 -11.47 4.50 13.24
CA VAL A 1 -11.55 3.59 14.42
C VAL A 1 -11.44 2.13 14.02
N PHE A 2 -12.39 1.59 13.23
CA PHE A 2 -12.38 0.17 12.84
C PHE A 2 -11.07 -0.29 12.17
N ILE A 3 -10.53 0.51 11.23
CA ILE A 3 -9.28 0.18 10.53
C ILE A 3 -8.10 0.08 11.51
N VAL A 4 -8.01 1.02 12.45
CA VAL A 4 -6.95 1.01 13.48
C VAL A 4 -7.09 -0.21 14.38
N ALA A 5 -8.29 -0.43 14.94
CA ALA A 5 -8.54 -1.57 15.83
C ALA A 5 -8.26 -2.91 15.14
N GLY A 6 -8.72 -3.07 13.89
CA GLY A 6 -8.52 -4.29 13.10
C GLY A 6 -7.04 -4.57 12.81
N ASN A 7 -6.29 -3.57 12.34
CA ASN A 7 -4.88 -3.76 12.02
C ASN A 7 -3.99 -3.90 13.26
N VAL A 8 -4.31 -3.22 14.37
CA VAL A 8 -3.66 -3.48 15.67
C VAL A 8 -3.91 -4.91 16.13
N LEU A 9 -5.13 -5.43 15.96
CA LEU A 9 -5.43 -6.81 16.29
C LEU A 9 -4.60 -7.79 15.46
N VAL A 10 -4.36 -7.52 14.17
CA VAL A 10 -3.45 -8.34 13.33
C VAL A 10 -2.04 -8.37 13.91
N PHE A 11 -1.51 -7.21 14.33
CA PHE A 11 -0.21 -7.12 15.01
C PHE A 11 -0.19 -7.97 16.29
N VAL A 12 -1.16 -7.77 17.18
CA VAL A 12 -1.27 -8.52 18.43
C VAL A 12 -1.39 -10.01 18.15
N ALA A 13 -2.25 -10.44 17.21
CA ALA A 13 -2.45 -11.85 16.89
C ALA A 13 -1.16 -12.52 16.39
N CYS A 14 -0.40 -11.87 15.51
CA CYS A 14 0.87 -12.41 15.02
C CYS A 14 1.94 -12.52 16.12
N PHE A 15 1.95 -11.60 17.09
CA PHE A 15 2.89 -11.65 18.20
C PHE A 15 2.45 -12.54 19.34
N THR A 16 1.16 -12.71 19.62
CA THR A 16 0.67 -13.50 20.76
C THR A 16 0.46 -14.97 20.40
N ALA A 17 -0.06 -15.26 19.19
CA ALA A 17 -0.31 -16.63 18.77
C ALA A 17 0.90 -17.23 18.05
N THR A 18 1.59 -18.17 18.72
CA THR A 18 2.73 -18.90 18.15
C THR A 18 2.37 -19.66 16.87
N SER A 19 1.12 -20.13 16.74
CA SER A 19 0.60 -20.77 15.52
C SER A 19 0.55 -19.81 14.32
N LEU A 20 0.47 -18.50 14.55
CA LEU A 20 0.45 -17.46 13.53
C LEU A 20 1.84 -16.84 13.28
N ARG A 21 2.91 -17.32 13.93
CA ARG A 21 4.28 -16.84 13.65
C ARG A 21 4.89 -17.57 12.45
N THR A 22 4.17 -17.57 11.32
CA THR A 22 4.63 -18.20 10.08
C THR A 22 5.33 -17.19 9.17
N ILE A 23 6.17 -17.68 8.26
CA ILE A 23 6.88 -16.84 7.27
C ILE A 23 5.89 -16.05 6.38
N GLN A 24 4.67 -16.56 6.17
CA GLN A 24 3.63 -15.91 5.38
C GLN A 24 3.04 -14.68 6.08
N ASN A 25 2.92 -14.74 7.41
CA ASN A 25 2.23 -13.71 8.19
C ASN A 25 3.06 -12.41 8.32
N TRP A 26 4.35 -12.44 7.96
CA TRP A 26 5.16 -11.22 7.82
C TRP A 26 4.62 -10.26 6.75
N PHE A 27 4.02 -10.79 5.67
CA PHE A 27 3.35 -9.94 4.68
C PHE A 27 2.09 -9.28 5.25
N LEU A 28 1.33 -10.01 6.09
CA LEU A 28 0.15 -9.46 6.76
C LEU A 28 0.54 -8.35 7.74
N LEU A 29 1.67 -8.49 8.44
CA LEU A 29 2.21 -7.44 9.29
C LEU A 29 2.63 -6.20 8.49
N SER A 30 3.28 -6.39 7.34
CA SER A 30 3.64 -5.26 6.46
C SER A 30 2.41 -4.54 5.92
N LEU A 31 1.38 -5.29 5.52
CA LEU A 31 0.10 -4.73 5.07
C LEU A 31 -0.61 -3.96 6.19
N ALA A 32 -0.66 -4.55 7.40
CA ALA A 32 -1.23 -3.89 8.56
C ALA A 32 -0.48 -2.60 8.91
N ALA A 33 0.84 -2.57 8.74
CA ALA A 33 1.64 -1.36 8.94
C ALA A 33 1.26 -0.24 7.95
N SER A 34 1.11 -0.54 6.66
CA SER A 34 0.66 0.46 5.68
C SER A 34 -0.75 0.96 5.98
N ASP A 35 -1.68 0.08 6.35
CA ASP A 35 -3.06 0.47 6.64
C ASP A 35 -3.17 1.32 7.93
N LEU A 36 -2.33 1.03 8.94
CA LEU A 36 -2.24 1.86 10.14
C LEU A 36 -1.69 3.24 9.83
N LEU A 37 -0.70 3.36 8.94
CA LEU A 37 -0.23 4.68 8.48
C LEU A 37 -1.40 5.46 7.86
N VAL A 38 -2.11 4.89 6.89
CA VAL A 38 -3.28 5.56 6.27
C VAL A 38 -4.32 5.99 7.32
N ALA A 39 -4.71 5.08 8.21
CA ALA A 39 -5.78 5.33 9.15
C ALA A 39 -5.41 6.33 10.26
N SER A 40 -4.13 6.43 10.63
CA SER A 40 -3.66 7.29 11.72
C SER A 40 -3.15 8.64 11.26
N THR A 41 -2.53 8.73 10.07
CA THR A 41 -1.91 9.97 9.58
C THR A 41 -2.63 10.57 8.38
N ILE A 42 -3.25 9.77 7.51
CA ILE A 42 -3.89 10.31 6.31
C ILE A 42 -5.32 10.73 6.63
N MET A 43 -6.15 9.78 7.07
CA MET A 43 -7.58 10.01 7.28
C MET A 43 -7.94 11.17 8.23
N PRO A 44 -7.28 11.34 9.40
CA PRO A 44 -7.65 12.42 10.31
C PRO A 44 -7.37 13.81 9.74
N PHE A 45 -6.27 13.96 8.99
CA PHE A 45 -5.90 15.23 8.38
C PHE A 45 -6.77 15.54 7.16
N THR A 46 -7.16 14.51 6.38
CA THR A 46 -8.22 14.65 5.37
C THR A 46 -9.50 15.17 6.01
N LEU A 47 -9.94 14.58 7.13
CA LEU A 47 -11.17 14.98 7.80
C LEU A 47 -11.11 16.45 8.26
N VAL A 48 -10.01 16.88 8.88
CA VAL A 48 -9.87 18.29 9.32
C VAL A 48 -9.88 19.24 8.12
N LYS A 49 -9.19 18.90 7.04
CA LYS A 49 -9.20 19.67 5.80
C LYS A 49 -10.62 19.82 5.22
N GLU A 50 -11.37 18.72 5.14
CA GLU A 50 -12.75 18.73 4.61
C GLU A 50 -13.70 19.53 5.52
N LEU A 51 -13.51 19.49 6.85
CA LEU A 51 -14.33 20.27 7.78
C LEU A 51 -14.01 21.77 7.76
N LEU A 52 -12.74 22.15 7.61
CA LEU A 52 -12.31 23.55 7.56
C LEU A 52 -12.49 24.19 6.18
N GLY A 53 -12.48 23.38 5.10
CA GLY A 53 -12.49 23.84 3.72
C GLY A 53 -11.14 24.37 3.22
N TYR A 54 -10.08 24.33 4.03
CA TYR A 54 -8.72 24.75 3.69
C TYR A 54 -7.67 24.00 4.51
N TRP A 55 -6.39 24.14 4.16
CA TRP A 55 -5.27 23.46 4.80
C TRP A 55 -4.56 24.31 5.85
N SER A 56 -4.76 24.02 7.14
CA SER A 56 -4.23 24.81 8.25
C SER A 56 -2.85 24.37 8.77
N PHE A 57 -2.28 23.28 8.26
CA PHE A 57 -1.09 22.63 8.84
C PHE A 57 0.25 23.07 8.24
N GLY A 58 0.23 24.05 7.33
CA GLY A 58 1.44 24.59 6.70
C GLY A 58 1.97 23.77 5.53
N GLU A 59 2.90 24.38 4.80
CA GLU A 59 3.38 23.92 3.50
C GLU A 59 4.18 22.61 3.58
N ILE A 60 5.12 22.52 4.53
CA ILE A 60 6.00 21.36 4.71
C ILE A 60 5.19 20.10 5.07
N TRP A 61 4.19 20.25 5.96
CA TRP A 61 3.32 19.13 6.31
C TRP A 61 2.46 18.69 5.14
N CYS A 62 2.01 19.61 4.28
CA CYS A 62 1.27 19.26 3.07
C CYS A 62 2.09 18.33 2.17
N GLU A 63 3.35 18.66 1.89
CA GLU A 63 4.21 17.84 1.00
C GLU A 63 4.47 16.47 1.58
N GLY A 64 4.81 16.41 2.87
CA GLY A 64 4.99 15.16 3.59
C GLY A 64 3.71 14.33 3.61
N TRP A 65 2.55 14.96 3.83
CA TRP A 65 1.26 14.29 3.88
C TRP A 65 0.85 13.70 2.53
N LEU A 66 0.99 14.45 1.43
CA LEU A 66 0.72 13.96 0.07
C LEU A 66 1.67 12.81 -0.32
N ALA A 67 2.96 12.93 0.02
CA ALA A 67 3.92 11.87 -0.23
C ALA A 67 3.61 10.61 0.59
N LEU A 68 3.25 10.76 1.86
CA LEU A 68 2.85 9.65 2.74
C LEU A 68 1.57 8.95 2.24
N ASP A 69 0.60 9.69 1.72
CA ASP A 69 -0.63 9.12 1.15
C ASP A 69 -0.31 8.20 -0.04
N VAL A 70 0.46 8.72 -1.01
CA VAL A 70 0.90 7.95 -2.18
C VAL A 70 1.73 6.74 -1.75
N LEU A 71 2.67 6.93 -0.81
CA LEU A 71 3.52 5.86 -0.31
C LEU A 71 2.70 4.75 0.36
N ALA A 72 1.80 5.09 1.28
CA ALA A 72 1.05 4.11 2.06
C ALA A 72 0.02 3.36 1.20
N CYS A 73 -0.66 4.05 0.28
CA CYS A 73 -1.57 3.41 -0.68
C CYS A 73 -0.82 2.46 -1.62
N THR A 74 0.33 2.90 -2.16
CA THR A 74 1.18 2.07 -3.03
C THR A 74 1.71 0.86 -2.26
N ALA A 75 2.16 1.04 -1.02
CA ALA A 75 2.66 -0.04 -0.19
C ALA A 75 1.57 -1.07 0.11
N SER A 76 0.34 -0.64 0.41
CA SER A 76 -0.78 -1.54 0.70
C SER A 76 -1.09 -2.44 -0.51
N ILE A 77 -1.25 -1.84 -1.71
CA ILE A 77 -1.59 -2.62 -2.90
C ILE A 77 -0.42 -3.48 -3.42
N CYS A 78 0.82 -3.00 -3.30
CA CYS A 78 2.00 -3.79 -3.62
C CYS A 78 2.18 -4.96 -2.66
N ASN A 79 1.87 -4.81 -1.37
CA ASN A 79 1.84 -5.93 -0.42
C ASN A 79 0.80 -6.98 -0.83
N LEU A 80 -0.40 -6.59 -1.24
CA LEU A 80 -1.42 -7.51 -1.76
C LEU A 80 -0.94 -8.26 -3.01
N CYS A 81 -0.28 -7.56 -3.95
CA CYS A 81 0.29 -8.18 -5.13
C CYS A 81 1.38 -9.20 -4.75
N MET A 82 2.27 -8.84 -3.83
CA MET A 82 3.34 -9.72 -3.38
C MET A 82 2.82 -10.94 -2.63
N ILE A 83 1.79 -10.80 -1.79
CA ILE A 83 1.09 -11.94 -1.17
C ILE A 83 0.53 -12.87 -2.23
N SER A 84 -0.06 -12.31 -3.29
CA SER A 84 -0.66 -13.08 -4.39
C SER A 84 0.40 -13.84 -5.18
N PHE A 85 1.50 -13.18 -5.55
CA PHE A 85 2.62 -13.82 -6.25
C PHE A 85 3.26 -14.93 -5.41
N ASP A 86 3.47 -14.65 -4.15
CA ASP A 86 4.04 -15.62 -3.22
C ASP A 86 3.16 -16.87 -3.08
N ARG A 87 1.83 -16.69 -2.99
CA ARG A 87 0.87 -17.80 -3.01
C ARG A 87 0.91 -18.55 -4.34
N TYR A 88 0.96 -17.84 -5.46
CA TYR A 88 1.05 -18.44 -6.78
C TYR A 88 2.28 -19.34 -6.91
N TRP A 89 3.48 -18.86 -6.57
CA TRP A 89 4.68 -19.69 -6.61
C TRP A 89 4.64 -20.86 -5.64
N SER A 90 4.04 -20.68 -4.47
CA SER A 90 3.85 -21.79 -3.53
C SER A 90 2.94 -22.90 -4.06
N VAL A 91 2.00 -22.57 -4.96
CA VAL A 91 1.09 -23.54 -5.61
C VAL A 91 1.74 -24.19 -6.83
N VAL A 92 2.49 -23.42 -7.62
CA VAL A 92 3.11 -23.90 -8.87
C VAL A 92 4.36 -24.74 -8.60
N ASP A 93 5.17 -24.35 -7.62
CA ASP A 93 6.46 -24.96 -7.33
C ASP A 93 6.54 -25.42 -5.86
N ILE A 94 6.48 -26.74 -5.67
CA ILE A 94 6.57 -27.38 -4.35
C ILE A 94 7.93 -27.10 -3.70
N GLN A 95 9.01 -26.97 -4.49
CA GLN A 95 10.33 -26.67 -3.98
C GLN A 95 10.41 -25.22 -3.49
N TYR A 96 9.75 -24.27 -4.17
CA TYR A 96 9.58 -22.91 -3.66
C TYR A 96 8.85 -22.90 -2.32
N ALA A 97 7.75 -23.63 -2.19
CA ALA A 97 7.00 -23.74 -0.94
C ALA A 97 7.86 -24.31 0.21
N ARG A 98 8.72 -25.30 -0.07
CA ARG A 98 9.56 -25.98 0.93
C ARG A 98 10.80 -25.19 1.33
N THR A 99 11.38 -24.41 0.42
CA THR A 99 12.65 -23.67 0.65
C THR A 99 12.44 -22.22 1.07
N ARG A 100 11.21 -21.87 1.43
CA ARG A 100 10.84 -20.51 1.78
C ARG A 100 11.53 -20.06 3.08
N SER A 101 12.17 -18.90 3.04
CA SER A 101 12.95 -18.35 4.15
C SER A 101 12.48 -16.95 4.55
N ALA A 102 12.66 -16.62 5.84
CA ALA A 102 12.37 -15.29 6.36
C ALA A 102 13.20 -14.19 5.67
N LYS A 103 14.45 -14.49 5.27
CA LYS A 103 15.31 -13.56 4.52
C LYS A 103 14.70 -13.19 3.16
N ARG A 104 14.18 -14.17 2.42
CA ARG A 104 13.53 -13.92 1.13
C ARG A 104 12.27 -13.06 1.29
N VAL A 105 11.42 -13.38 2.27
CA VAL A 105 10.21 -12.58 2.56
C VAL A 105 10.56 -11.17 3.02
N GLY A 106 11.55 -11.00 3.89
CA GLY A 106 12.05 -9.68 4.29
C GLY A 106 12.55 -8.86 3.10
N GLY A 107 13.26 -9.50 2.15
CA GLY A 107 13.68 -8.86 0.90
C GLY A 107 12.50 -8.45 0.01
N MET A 108 11.46 -9.28 -0.09
CA MET A 108 10.23 -8.96 -0.83
C MET A 108 9.48 -7.78 -0.21
N ILE A 109 9.35 -7.74 1.12
CA ILE A 109 8.75 -6.62 1.85
C ILE A 109 9.59 -5.36 1.61
N ALA A 110 10.92 -5.44 1.77
CA ALA A 110 11.80 -4.30 1.50
C ALA A 110 11.64 -3.77 0.08
N ALA A 111 11.52 -4.65 -0.93
CA ALA A 111 11.26 -4.25 -2.30
C ALA A 111 9.93 -3.49 -2.44
N VAL A 112 8.86 -3.94 -1.78
CA VAL A 112 7.57 -3.23 -1.76
C VAL A 112 7.73 -1.81 -1.23
N TRP A 113 8.39 -1.63 -0.09
CA TRP A 113 8.59 -0.30 0.50
C TRP A 113 9.48 0.59 -0.36
N ILE A 114 10.54 0.04 -0.97
CA ILE A 114 11.43 0.78 -1.88
C ILE A 114 10.66 1.25 -3.12
N ILE A 115 9.86 0.36 -3.74
CA ILE A 115 9.03 0.72 -4.90
C ILE A 115 8.03 1.81 -4.51
N SER A 116 7.39 1.67 -3.35
CA SER A 116 6.41 2.64 -2.87
C SER A 116 7.04 4.01 -2.60
N LEU A 117 8.25 4.03 -2.01
CA LEU A 117 9.03 5.23 -1.79
C LEU A 117 9.39 5.91 -3.11
N ALA A 118 9.78 5.15 -4.13
CA ALA A 118 10.10 5.67 -5.45
C ALA A 118 8.88 6.31 -6.13
N VAL A 119 7.70 5.68 -6.01
CA VAL A 119 6.44 6.22 -6.55
C VAL A 119 5.95 7.44 -5.77
N SER A 120 6.32 7.61 -4.50
CA SER A 120 5.95 8.77 -3.68
C SER A 120 6.85 9.99 -3.86
N VAL A 121 7.90 9.93 -4.69
CA VAL A 121 8.82 11.06 -4.96
C VAL A 121 8.17 12.23 -5.71
N PRO A 122 7.33 12.05 -6.75
CA PRO A 122 6.83 13.15 -7.57
C PRO A 122 6.19 14.33 -6.80
N PRO A 123 5.36 14.10 -5.76
CA PRO A 123 4.87 15.19 -4.91
C PRO A 123 5.96 16.05 -4.25
N LEU A 124 7.12 15.46 -3.91
CA LEU A 124 8.23 16.13 -3.20
C LEU A 124 9.15 16.94 -4.14
N ILE A 125 9.09 16.71 -5.45
CA ILE A 125 9.96 17.35 -6.46
C ILE A 125 9.24 18.43 -7.28
N GLY A 126 8.17 19.02 -6.73
CA GLY A 126 7.52 20.19 -7.34
C GLY A 126 6.29 19.89 -8.20
N TRP A 127 5.73 18.67 -8.14
CA TRP A 127 4.41 18.37 -8.72
C TRP A 127 3.26 18.75 -7.78
N ARG A 128 3.46 19.78 -6.95
CA ARG A 128 2.44 20.47 -6.15
C ARG A 128 1.78 21.55 -6.99
N ASP A 129 0.47 21.75 -6.90
CA ASP A 129 -0.22 22.79 -7.67
C ASP A 129 0.33 24.19 -7.28
N PRO A 130 0.79 25.04 -8.22
CA PRO A 130 1.38 26.33 -7.89
C PRO A 130 0.33 27.41 -7.59
N SER A 131 -0.96 27.06 -7.56
CA SER A 131 -2.08 27.97 -7.32
C SER A 131 -2.12 28.55 -5.89
N GLU A 132 -1.19 28.18 -5.02
CA GLU A 132 -1.09 28.72 -3.64
C GLU A 132 -0.93 30.23 -3.53
N HIS A 133 -0.55 30.93 -4.61
CA HIS A 133 -0.27 32.36 -4.54
C HIS A 133 -1.47 33.25 -4.93
N MET A 134 -2.64 32.68 -5.28
CA MET A 134 -3.82 33.48 -5.68
C MET A 134 -5.05 33.32 -4.79
N ASP A 135 -5.11 32.33 -3.90
CA ASP A 135 -6.28 32.08 -3.06
C ASP A 135 -6.11 32.63 -1.63
N THR A 136 -7.18 33.21 -1.06
CA THR A 136 -7.19 33.75 0.32
C THR A 136 -6.97 32.68 1.40
N TYR A 137 -7.13 31.40 1.05
CA TYR A 137 -6.95 30.26 1.94
C TYR A 137 -6.00 29.21 1.33
N PRO A 138 -5.03 28.68 2.09
CA PRO A 138 -4.08 27.68 1.60
C PRO A 138 -4.78 26.35 1.26
N VAL A 139 -4.45 25.76 0.12
CA VAL A 139 -5.03 24.50 -0.36
C VAL A 139 -3.94 23.44 -0.52
N CYS A 140 -4.10 22.30 0.18
CA CYS A 140 -3.19 21.16 0.03
C CYS A 140 -3.83 20.07 -0.84
N ASN A 141 -3.46 20.05 -2.12
CA ASN A 141 -3.90 19.06 -3.09
C ASN A 141 -2.72 18.63 -3.96
N LEU A 142 -2.75 17.37 -4.44
CA LEU A 142 -1.89 16.97 -5.54
C LEU A 142 -2.24 17.79 -6.79
N ARG A 143 -1.22 18.14 -7.57
CA ARG A 143 -1.40 18.91 -8.79
C ARG A 143 -2.32 18.15 -9.74
N LYS A 144 -3.38 18.81 -10.23
CA LYS A 144 -4.38 18.20 -11.13
C LYS A 144 -3.90 18.09 -12.58
N LEU A 145 -2.58 17.95 -12.81
CA LEU A 145 -2.07 17.73 -14.15
C LEU A 145 -2.60 16.39 -14.66
N PRO A 146 -3.20 16.33 -15.87
CA PRO A 146 -3.76 15.10 -16.40
C PRO A 146 -2.70 13.99 -16.51
N GLU A 147 -1.44 14.35 -16.80
CA GLU A 147 -0.31 13.42 -16.82
C GLU A 147 -0.03 12.82 -15.44
N TYR A 148 -0.09 13.63 -14.37
CA TYR A 148 0.10 13.16 -13.01
C TYR A 148 -1.02 12.25 -12.53
N VAL A 149 -2.26 12.68 -12.77
CA VAL A 149 -3.45 11.90 -12.39
C VAL A 149 -3.43 10.56 -13.10
N LEU A 150 -3.13 10.55 -14.41
CA LEU A 150 -3.02 9.31 -15.17
C LEU A 150 -1.90 8.41 -14.65
N PHE A 151 -0.71 8.96 -14.38
CA PHE A 151 0.42 8.21 -13.84
C PHE A 151 0.09 7.61 -12.46
N SER A 152 -0.38 8.44 -11.52
CA SER A 152 -0.66 8.06 -10.14
C SER A 152 -1.77 7.02 -10.05
N VAL A 153 -2.91 7.23 -10.72
CA VAL A 153 -4.02 6.26 -10.68
C VAL A 153 -3.65 4.96 -11.40
N SER A 154 -2.85 5.03 -12.48
CA SER A 154 -2.39 3.82 -13.17
C SER A 154 -1.42 3.01 -12.32
N ALA A 155 -0.42 3.66 -11.72
CA ALA A 155 0.59 3.01 -10.91
C ALA A 155 0.03 2.46 -9.59
N SER A 156 -0.87 3.21 -8.95
CA SER A 156 -1.40 2.87 -7.62
C SER A 156 -2.68 2.05 -7.64
N PHE A 157 -3.39 1.97 -8.77
CA PHE A 157 -4.67 1.24 -8.86
C PHE A 157 -4.76 0.30 -10.06
N TYR A 158 -4.71 0.82 -11.29
CA TYR A 158 -5.02 -0.01 -12.48
C TYR A 158 -4.00 -1.13 -12.72
N ILE A 159 -2.69 -0.83 -12.68
CA ILE A 159 -1.65 -1.84 -12.90
C ILE A 159 -1.68 -2.90 -11.79
N PRO A 160 -1.67 -2.55 -10.49
CA PRO A 160 -1.80 -3.54 -9.43
C PRO A 160 -3.10 -4.37 -9.52
N LEU A 161 -4.23 -3.75 -9.89
CA LEU A 161 -5.50 -4.44 -10.04
C LEU A 161 -5.44 -5.51 -11.15
N VAL A 162 -4.88 -5.18 -12.31
CA VAL A 162 -4.69 -6.14 -13.41
C VAL A 162 -3.79 -7.29 -12.96
N VAL A 163 -2.68 -6.99 -12.28
CA VAL A 163 -1.77 -8.01 -11.73
C VAL A 163 -2.52 -8.94 -10.77
N LEU A 164 -3.29 -8.39 -9.83
CA LEU A 164 -4.10 -9.18 -8.89
C LEU A 164 -5.07 -10.10 -9.63
N ILE A 165 -5.85 -9.57 -10.58
CA ILE A 165 -6.82 -10.37 -11.35
C ILE A 165 -6.15 -11.53 -12.09
N VAL A 166 -5.02 -11.27 -12.75
CA VAL A 166 -4.27 -12.30 -13.49
C VAL A 166 -3.72 -13.37 -12.54
N VAL A 167 -3.09 -12.96 -11.43
CA VAL A 167 -2.50 -13.90 -10.48
C VAL A 167 -3.57 -14.75 -9.80
N TYR A 168 -4.66 -14.14 -9.32
CA TYR A 168 -5.76 -14.86 -8.69
C TYR A 168 -6.48 -15.79 -9.65
N SER A 169 -6.74 -15.38 -10.90
CA SER A 169 -7.37 -16.25 -11.89
C SER A 169 -6.50 -17.48 -12.20
N ARG A 170 -5.17 -17.32 -12.27
CA ARG A 170 -4.23 -18.44 -12.42
C ARG A 170 -4.22 -19.38 -11.22
N ILE A 171 -4.21 -18.85 -10.00
CA ILE A 171 -4.32 -19.66 -8.77
C ILE A 171 -5.61 -20.49 -8.80
N LEU A 172 -6.76 -19.85 -9.06
CA LEU A 172 -8.06 -20.54 -9.10
C LEU A 172 -8.08 -21.64 -10.16
N TYR A 173 -7.51 -21.38 -11.34
CA TYR A 173 -7.41 -22.40 -12.39
C TYR A 173 -6.57 -23.60 -11.95
N LEU A 174 -5.38 -23.37 -11.38
CA LEU A 174 -4.48 -24.43 -10.95
C LEU A 174 -5.06 -25.26 -9.81
N THR A 175 -5.62 -24.60 -8.80
CA THR A 175 -6.28 -25.26 -7.68
C THR A 175 -7.46 -26.11 -8.14
N ARG A 176 -8.32 -25.58 -9.03
CA ARG A 176 -9.43 -26.37 -9.60
C ARG A 176 -8.96 -27.56 -10.42
N LYS A 177 -7.84 -27.43 -11.15
CA LYS A 177 -7.26 -28.54 -11.91
C LYS A 177 -6.72 -29.64 -11.01
N GLN A 178 -6.15 -29.30 -9.85
CA GLN A 178 -5.70 -30.26 -8.84
C GLN A 178 -6.89 -31.02 -8.22
N PHE A 179 -8.00 -30.34 -7.92
CA PHE A 179 -9.21 -30.99 -7.37
C PHE A 179 -9.97 -31.89 -8.36
N ARG A 180 -9.73 -31.74 -9.67
CA ARG A 180 -10.35 -32.58 -10.71
C ARG A 180 -9.54 -33.83 -11.07
N LYS A 181 -8.33 -33.98 -10.52
CA LYS A 181 -7.52 -35.20 -10.63
C LYS A 181 -7.74 -36.07 -9.40
#